data_AF-A0A1S1YV57-F1
#
_entry.id   AF-A0A1S1YV57-F1
#
_cell.length_a   1.000
_cell.length_b   1.000
_cell.length_c   1.000
_cell.angle_alpha   90.00
_cell.angle_beta   90.00
_cell.angle_gamma   90.00
#
_symmetry.space_group_name_H-M   'P 1'
#
loop_
_entity.id
_entity.type
_entity.pdbx_description
1 polymer ?
#
loop_
_entity_poly.entity_id
_entity_poly.type
_entity_poly.pdbx_seq_one_letter_code
_entity_poly.pdbx_strand_id
1 'polypeptide(L)'
;MKFLSTLTFLLLFIFVACSEGDLTPQQNTTPTTTNPTSSNDDNDDSDNTNTVTYSGTVAGILSSNCTGCHGATNPRAGLSLHTFATAKQATENGNVLSRIRDANNPMPQGGLMSQENIQAIVDWAEGGFNE
;
A
#
# COMPACT_ATOMS: atom_id res chain seq x y z
N MET A 1 26.44 65.34 13.60
CA MET A 1 24.97 65.51 13.45
C MET A 1 24.43 64.08 13.28
N LYS A 2 23.94 63.43 14.36
CA LYS A 2 22.51 63.35 14.73
C LYS A 2 21.69 62.76 13.56
N PHE A 3 20.94 61.68 13.62
CA PHE A 3 20.33 60.89 14.69
C PHE A 3 19.66 59.69 13.95
N LEU A 4 19.67 58.47 14.49
CA LEU A 4 18.48 57.83 15.11
C LEU A 4 17.65 56.95 14.15
N SER A 5 17.56 55.65 14.50
CA SER A 5 16.34 54.83 14.62
C SER A 5 15.34 54.84 13.45
N THR A 6 14.89 53.70 12.90
CA THR A 6 14.03 52.77 13.64
C THR A 6 14.08 51.33 13.12
N LEU A 7 14.21 50.43 14.08
CA LEU A 7 13.86 49.02 14.00
C LEU A 7 12.33 48.90 13.94
N THR A 8 11.78 48.45 12.82
CA THR A 8 10.37 48.05 12.73
C THR A 8 10.28 46.71 12.02
N PHE A 9 10.65 45.63 12.71
CA PHE A 9 10.31 44.28 12.29
C PHE A 9 8.98 43.91 12.95
N LEU A 10 7.88 44.30 12.30
CA LEU A 10 6.54 43.83 12.64
C LEU A 10 5.97 43.14 11.39
N LEU A 11 6.39 41.90 11.16
CA LEU A 11 5.70 40.98 10.27
C LEU A 11 5.02 39.92 11.12
N LEU A 12 3.72 40.16 11.24
CA LEU A 12 2.65 39.42 11.88
C LEU A 12 2.70 37.92 11.53
N PHE A 13 3.06 37.08 12.49
CA PHE A 13 2.79 35.64 12.44
C PHE A 13 1.30 35.42 12.68
N ILE A 14 0.55 35.14 11.61
CA ILE A 14 -0.83 34.69 11.71
C ILE A 14 -0.80 33.21 12.07
N PHE A 15 -0.93 32.89 13.35
CA PHE A 15 -1.28 31.56 13.81
C PHE A 15 -2.77 31.34 13.51
N VAL A 16 -3.06 30.62 12.43
CA VAL A 16 -4.38 30.00 12.25
C VAL A 16 -4.49 28.89 13.30
N ALA A 17 -5.22 29.20 14.36
CA ALA A 17 -5.72 28.23 15.32
C ALA A 17 -7.06 27.70 14.82
N CYS A 18 -7.15 26.40 14.53
CA CYS A 18 -8.43 25.70 14.50
C CYS A 18 -8.71 25.23 15.94
N SER A 19 -9.67 25.85 16.61
CA SER A 19 -10.20 25.34 17.89
C SER A 19 -11.30 24.34 17.61
N GLU A 20 -11.22 23.24 18.34
CA GLU A 20 -12.09 22.07 18.31
C GLU A 20 -13.49 22.44 18.83
N GLY A 21 -14.51 21.79 18.27
CA GLY A 21 -15.87 21.83 18.79
C GLY A 21 -16.42 20.41 18.83
N ASP A 22 -16.57 19.88 20.04
CA ASP A 22 -17.13 18.54 20.31
C ASP A 22 -18.48 18.64 21.04
N LEU A 23 -19.29 17.58 20.87
CA LEU A 23 -20.53 17.18 21.57
C LEU A 23 -21.81 17.95 21.19
N THR A 24 -22.93 17.34 20.76
CA THR A 24 -23.80 16.37 21.49
C THR A 24 -24.89 15.75 20.52
N PRO A 25 -26.05 15.14 20.93
CA PRO A 25 -26.39 13.74 20.60
C PRO A 25 -27.74 13.49 19.85
N GLN A 26 -27.87 12.28 19.27
CA GLN A 26 -29.09 11.51 18.88
C GLN A 26 -30.19 12.10 17.96
N GLN A 27 -30.51 11.42 16.86
CA GLN A 27 -31.70 10.53 16.69
C GLN A 27 -32.02 10.19 15.21
N ASN A 28 -32.02 8.87 14.88
CA ASN A 28 -32.94 8.11 14.00
C ASN A 28 -33.04 8.47 12.48
N THR A 29 -33.04 7.57 11.47
CA THR A 29 -33.68 6.24 11.35
C THR A 29 -33.22 5.49 10.05
N THR A 30 -32.69 4.26 10.16
CA THR A 30 -33.06 2.95 9.49
C THR A 30 -33.15 2.85 7.93
N PRO A 31 -32.66 1.77 7.24
CA PRO A 31 -32.85 0.36 7.62
C PRO A 31 -31.64 -0.61 7.59
N THR A 32 -31.45 -1.23 8.75
CA THR A 32 -31.27 -2.66 9.06
C THR A 32 -30.89 -3.63 7.93
N THR A 33 -29.70 -4.20 8.06
CA THR A 33 -29.53 -5.67 7.96
C THR A 33 -28.78 -6.16 9.22
N THR A 34 -29.34 -7.20 9.81
CA THR A 34 -29.06 -7.80 11.12
C THR A 34 -27.78 -8.64 11.17
N ASN A 35 -26.92 -8.46 12.18
CA ASN A 35 -26.49 -9.54 13.10
C ASN A 35 -25.66 -8.98 14.29
N PRO A 36 -25.68 -9.62 15.48
CA PRO A 36 -25.47 -8.95 16.76
C PRO A 36 -24.01 -8.73 17.13
N THR A 37 -23.80 -7.63 17.86
CA THR A 37 -22.67 -7.38 18.74
C THR A 37 -22.44 -8.56 19.69
N SER A 38 -21.22 -9.07 19.75
CA SER A 38 -20.63 -9.57 20.99
C SER A 38 -19.23 -9.01 21.08
N SER A 39 -19.10 -8.01 21.94
CA SER A 39 -17.83 -7.55 22.46
C SER A 39 -17.28 -8.67 23.35
N ASN A 40 -16.28 -9.39 22.86
CA ASN A 40 -15.38 -10.13 23.74
C ASN A 40 -14.02 -9.44 23.67
N ASP A 41 -13.71 -8.81 24.78
CA ASP A 41 -12.39 -8.38 25.17
C ASP A 41 -11.56 -9.65 25.42
N ASP A 42 -10.87 -10.11 24.39
CA ASP A 42 -9.81 -11.10 24.49
C ASP A 42 -8.56 -10.47 23.90
N ASN A 43 -7.56 -10.26 24.76
CA ASN A 43 -6.18 -10.09 24.34
C ASN A 43 -5.71 -11.43 23.77
N ASP A 44 -6.13 -11.71 22.55
CA ASP A 44 -5.58 -12.76 21.71
C ASP A 44 -4.49 -12.11 20.87
N ASP A 45 -3.27 -12.10 21.43
CA ASP A 45 -2.02 -12.05 20.68
C ASP A 45 -1.87 -13.34 19.85
N SER A 46 -2.90 -13.63 19.06
CA SER A 46 -2.74 -14.44 17.87
C SER A 46 -2.18 -13.48 16.84
N ASP A 47 -0.85 -13.52 16.75
CA ASP A 47 -0.09 -13.32 15.52
C ASP A 47 -0.67 -14.21 14.40
N ASN A 48 -1.91 -13.93 13.99
CA ASN A 48 -2.41 -14.25 12.68
C ASN A 48 -1.83 -13.18 11.74
N THR A 49 -0.50 -13.09 11.65
CA THR A 49 0.14 -12.65 10.43
C THR A 49 -0.30 -13.63 9.36
N ASN A 50 -1.42 -13.33 8.73
CA ASN A 50 -1.96 -14.07 7.61
C ASN A 50 -0.87 -14.03 6.52
N THR A 51 -0.02 -15.05 6.54
CA THR A 51 1.27 -15.00 5.86
C THR A 51 1.01 -15.01 4.37
N VAL A 52 1.51 -13.99 3.67
CA VAL A 52 1.32 -13.92 2.22
C VAL A 52 2.11 -15.05 1.57
N THR A 53 1.42 -15.90 0.83
CA THR A 53 2.02 -17.00 0.07
C THR A 53 1.89 -16.79 -1.43
N TYR A 54 2.71 -17.49 -2.20
CA TYR A 54 2.65 -17.43 -3.63
C TYR A 54 1.31 -17.94 -4.16
N SER A 55 0.96 -19.16 -3.77
CA SER A 55 -0.25 -19.86 -4.19
C SER A 55 -1.54 -19.17 -3.70
N GLY A 56 -1.51 -18.62 -2.49
CA GLY A 56 -2.68 -17.98 -1.87
C GLY A 56 -2.95 -16.56 -2.36
N THR A 57 -1.92 -15.81 -2.76
CA THR A 57 -2.07 -14.38 -3.07
C THR A 57 -1.31 -13.97 -4.31
N VAL A 58 0.01 -14.18 -4.34
CA VAL A 58 0.87 -13.56 -5.38
C VAL A 58 0.61 -14.11 -6.78
N ALA A 59 0.34 -15.40 -6.93
CA ALA A 59 0.05 -16.02 -8.22
C ALA A 59 -1.18 -15.38 -8.90
N GLY A 60 -2.21 -15.05 -8.14
CA GLY A 60 -3.40 -14.35 -8.63
C GLY A 60 -3.08 -12.94 -9.12
N ILE A 61 -2.23 -12.21 -8.38
CA ILE A 61 -1.78 -10.87 -8.76
C ILE A 61 -0.93 -10.92 -10.03
N LEU A 62 0.06 -11.82 -10.10
CA LEU A 62 0.97 -11.93 -11.24
C LEU A 62 0.24 -12.37 -12.50
N SER A 63 -0.65 -13.35 -12.40
CA SER A 63 -1.45 -13.81 -13.54
C SER A 63 -2.32 -12.70 -14.10
N SER A 64 -2.98 -11.92 -13.24
CA SER A 64 -3.88 -10.82 -13.64
C SER A 64 -3.17 -9.60 -14.21
N ASN A 65 -1.96 -9.28 -13.72
CA ASN A 65 -1.31 -8.00 -14.00
C ASN A 65 -0.03 -8.11 -14.85
N CYS A 66 0.67 -9.25 -14.81
CA CYS A 66 2.05 -9.34 -15.30
C CYS A 66 2.23 -10.31 -16.46
N THR A 67 1.58 -11.48 -16.39
CA THR A 67 1.90 -12.62 -17.28
C THR A 67 1.48 -12.42 -18.74
N GLY A 68 0.66 -11.41 -19.06
CA GLY A 68 0.35 -11.08 -20.45
C GLY A 68 1.58 -10.66 -21.27
N CYS A 69 2.57 -10.02 -20.63
CA CYS A 69 3.85 -9.67 -21.24
C CYS A 69 5.03 -10.46 -20.66
N HIS A 70 4.93 -10.91 -19.41
CA HIS A 70 5.96 -11.65 -18.67
C HIS A 70 5.50 -13.10 -18.41
N GLY A 71 4.89 -13.74 -19.41
CA GLY A 71 4.34 -15.08 -19.32
C GLY A 71 5.35 -16.19 -19.62
N ALA A 72 4.86 -17.42 -19.76
CA ALA A 72 5.69 -18.59 -20.07
C ALA A 72 6.33 -18.51 -21.46
N THR A 73 5.56 -18.03 -22.45
CA THR A 73 5.96 -18.06 -23.87
C THR A 73 6.38 -16.67 -24.32
N ASN A 74 7.60 -16.57 -24.87
CA ASN A 74 8.19 -15.32 -25.38
C ASN A 74 8.05 -14.12 -24.42
N PRO A 75 8.49 -14.25 -23.15
CA PRO A 75 8.43 -13.16 -22.19
C PRO A 75 9.21 -11.93 -22.67
N ARG A 76 8.63 -10.75 -22.50
CA ARG A 76 9.33 -9.48 -22.76
C ARG A 76 10.58 -9.38 -21.89
N ALA A 77 11.65 -8.89 -22.51
CA ALA A 77 12.97 -8.79 -21.89
C ALA A 77 13.53 -10.10 -21.32
N GLY A 78 13.00 -11.26 -21.76
CA GLY A 78 13.41 -12.57 -21.23
C GLY A 78 12.96 -12.83 -19.79
N LEU A 79 12.08 -11.98 -19.23
CA LEU A 79 11.60 -12.09 -17.85
C LEU A 79 10.24 -12.79 -17.79
N SER A 80 10.21 -14.01 -17.26
CA SER A 80 8.97 -14.73 -16.95
C SER A 80 8.59 -14.56 -15.48
N LEU A 81 7.31 -14.35 -15.21
CA LEU A 81 6.68 -14.29 -13.88
C LEU A 81 5.54 -15.31 -13.76
N HIS A 82 5.57 -16.35 -14.60
CA HIS A 82 4.47 -17.31 -14.74
C HIS A 82 4.42 -18.39 -13.65
N THR A 83 5.59 -18.81 -13.17
CA THR A 83 5.72 -19.87 -12.15
C THR A 83 6.32 -19.32 -10.87
N PHE A 84 6.14 -20.03 -9.75
CA PHE A 84 6.78 -19.69 -8.48
C PHE A 84 8.28 -19.49 -8.65
N ALA A 85 8.97 -20.46 -9.24
CA ALA A 85 10.42 -20.43 -9.40
C ALA A 85 10.89 -19.19 -10.18
N THR A 86 10.23 -18.87 -11.29
CA THR A 86 10.57 -17.70 -12.11
C THR A 86 10.22 -16.38 -11.42
N ALA A 87 9.07 -16.32 -10.73
CA ALA A 87 8.64 -15.13 -10.01
C ALA A 87 9.54 -14.84 -8.81
N LYS A 88 9.89 -15.87 -8.03
CA LYS A 88 10.84 -15.78 -6.91
C LYS A 88 12.19 -15.32 -7.42
N GLN A 89 12.76 -16.00 -8.42
CA GLN A 89 14.08 -15.65 -8.94
C GLN A 89 14.13 -14.19 -9.40
N ALA A 90 13.11 -13.72 -10.12
CA ALA A 90 13.04 -12.35 -10.62
C ALA A 90 12.83 -11.30 -9.51
N THR A 91 12.11 -11.67 -8.45
CA THR A 91 11.85 -10.77 -7.32
C THR A 91 13.05 -10.69 -6.38
N GLU A 92 13.69 -11.82 -6.11
CA GLU A 92 14.85 -11.96 -5.22
C GLU A 92 16.13 -11.39 -5.85
N ASN A 93 16.39 -11.73 -7.11
CA ASN A 93 17.66 -11.42 -7.78
C ASN A 93 17.54 -10.35 -8.88
N GLY A 94 16.31 -9.88 -9.14
CA GLY A 94 16.03 -8.89 -10.18
C GLY A 94 15.60 -7.56 -9.60
N ASN A 95 14.70 -6.88 -10.30
CA ASN A 95 14.24 -5.55 -9.95
C ASN A 95 12.70 -5.45 -9.87
N VAL A 96 11.98 -6.56 -9.74
CA VAL A 96 10.51 -6.56 -9.73
C VAL A 96 9.96 -5.55 -8.71
N LEU A 97 10.47 -5.58 -7.47
CA LEU A 97 9.98 -4.71 -6.39
C LEU A 97 10.16 -3.21 -6.67
N SER A 98 11.25 -2.81 -7.32
CA SER A 98 11.45 -1.40 -7.69
C SER A 98 10.63 -1.04 -8.94
N ARG A 99 10.49 -1.97 -9.89
CA ARG A 99 9.76 -1.73 -11.15
C ARG A 99 8.26 -1.57 -10.95
N ILE A 100 7.65 -2.32 -10.02
CA ILE A 100 6.22 -2.19 -9.72
C ILE A 100 5.86 -0.91 -8.94
N ARG A 101 6.86 -0.14 -8.47
CA ARG A 101 6.68 1.12 -7.74
C ARG A 101 7.03 2.36 -8.57
N ASP A 102 7.49 2.18 -9.81
CA ASP A 102 7.95 3.27 -10.66
C ASP A 102 6.79 3.91 -11.44
N ALA A 103 6.27 5.03 -10.95
CA ALA A 103 5.20 5.76 -11.60
C ALA A 103 5.61 6.45 -12.92
N ASN A 104 6.91 6.67 -13.15
CA ASN A 104 7.40 7.30 -14.38
C ASN A 104 7.50 6.30 -15.55
N ASN A 105 7.71 5.03 -15.24
CA ASN A 105 7.71 3.93 -16.19
C ASN A 105 6.94 2.73 -15.62
N PRO A 106 5.59 2.84 -15.55
CA PRO A 106 4.77 1.91 -14.81
C PRO A 106 4.80 0.51 -15.42
N MET A 107 4.86 -0.47 -14.55
CA MET A 107 4.58 -1.87 -14.84
C MET A 107 3.47 -2.33 -13.89
N PRO A 108 2.26 -2.66 -14.39
CA PRO A 108 1.89 -2.81 -15.81
C PRO A 108 1.87 -1.50 -16.63
N GLN A 109 1.97 -1.61 -17.97
CA GLN A 109 2.07 -0.43 -18.86
C GLN A 109 0.82 0.47 -18.88
N GLY A 110 -0.32 -0.05 -18.42
CA GLY A 110 -1.57 0.72 -18.30
C GLY A 110 -1.64 1.62 -17.07
N GLY A 111 -0.62 1.57 -16.19
CA GLY A 111 -0.59 2.25 -14.90
C GLY A 111 -0.19 1.31 -13.78
N LEU A 112 0.16 1.87 -12.62
CA LEU A 112 0.45 1.07 -11.44
C LEU A 112 -0.80 0.30 -11.00
N MET A 113 -0.58 -0.93 -10.53
CA MET A 113 -1.61 -1.69 -9.84
C MET A 113 -1.94 -1.06 -8.47
N SER A 114 -2.96 -1.59 -7.78
CA SER A 114 -3.34 -1.09 -6.45
C SER A 114 -2.16 -1.17 -5.47
N GLN A 115 -2.15 -0.26 -4.51
CA GLN A 115 -1.13 -0.27 -3.45
C GLN A 115 -1.18 -1.56 -2.64
N GLU A 116 -2.37 -2.16 -2.48
CA GLU A 116 -2.56 -3.45 -1.84
C GLU A 116 -1.85 -4.59 -2.60
N ASN A 117 -1.99 -4.64 -3.93
CA ASN A 117 -1.30 -5.65 -4.74
C ASN A 117 0.23 -5.46 -4.73
N ILE A 118 0.71 -4.21 -4.74
CA ILE A 118 2.13 -3.89 -4.58
C ILE A 118 2.62 -4.41 -3.24
N GLN A 119 1.87 -4.12 -2.16
CA GLN A 119 2.28 -4.50 -0.82
C GLN A 119 2.27 -6.02 -0.63
N ALA A 120 1.28 -6.74 -1.15
CA ALA A 120 1.26 -8.20 -1.09
C ALA A 120 2.50 -8.86 -1.72
N ILE A 121 2.98 -8.34 -2.86
CA ILE A 121 4.22 -8.87 -3.48
C ILE A 121 5.46 -8.55 -2.63
N VAL A 122 5.45 -7.41 -1.93
CA VAL A 122 6.55 -6.98 -1.06
C VAL A 122 6.57 -7.81 0.21
N ASP A 123 5.42 -7.99 0.86
CA ASP A 123 5.25 -8.82 2.05
C ASP A 123 5.64 -10.27 1.76
N TRP A 124 5.31 -10.79 0.57
CA TRP A 124 5.76 -12.10 0.14
C TRP A 124 7.29 -12.22 0.02
N ALA A 125 7.95 -11.18 -0.53
CA ALA A 125 9.40 -11.15 -0.66
C ALA A 125 10.10 -11.00 0.70
N GLU A 126 9.59 -10.12 1.55
CA GLU A 126 10.09 -9.89 2.92
C GLU A 126 9.84 -11.09 3.84
N GLY A 127 8.73 -11.81 3.62
CA GLY A 127 8.38 -13.04 4.31
C GLY A 127 9.16 -14.28 3.85
N GLY A 128 10.14 -14.14 2.96
CA GLY A 128 11.02 -15.24 2.54
C GLY A 128 10.50 -16.11 1.40
N PHE A 129 9.59 -15.58 0.58
CA PHE A 129 9.03 -16.26 -0.60
C PHE A 129 8.26 -17.55 -0.26
N ASN A 130 7.32 -17.47 0.68
CA ASN A 130 6.46 -18.59 1.05
C ASN A 130 5.65 -19.08 -0.16
N GLU A 131 5.60 -20.40 -0.36
CA GLU A 131 4.89 -21.03 -1.50
C GLU A 131 3.37 -21.05 -1.30
#